data_AF-A0A3B3IM28-F1
#
_entry.id   AF-A0A3B3IM28-F1
#
_cell.length_a   1.000
_cell.length_b   1.000
_cell.length_c   1.000
_cell.angle_alpha   90.00
_cell.angle_beta   90.00
_cell.angle_gamma   90.00
#
_symmetry.space_group_name_H-M   'P 1'
#
loop_
_entity.id
_entity.type
_entity.pdbx_description
1 polymer ?
#
loop_
_entity_poly.entity_id
_entity_poly.type
_entity_poly.pdbx_seq_one_letter_code
_entity_poly.pdbx_strand_id
1 'polypeptide(L)'
;MAFKITSRLCTLPHQVRSCQVTSRCFSSSRFQVQHDPHAHRFTLIPSSGTDPDEVAVLHYKFTGEKEVDLMSTYVPESIRGQGAAALLSQAAMDFLVREDLKARISCWYIKKYLQEHPRELYKDRVIADTFQS
;
A
#
# COMPACT_ATOMS: atom_id res chain seq x y z
N MET A 1 0.72 -65.51 30.66
CA MET A 1 1.14 -65.87 29.28
C MET A 1 -0.09 -65.96 28.39
N ALA A 2 0.06 -65.70 27.10
CA ALA A 2 -0.92 -65.83 26.00
C ALA A 2 -1.49 -64.51 25.42
N PHE A 3 -0.77 -64.08 24.38
CA PHE A 3 -1.19 -63.37 23.18
C PHE A 3 -2.65 -63.60 22.75
N LYS A 4 -3.27 -62.58 22.16
CA LYS A 4 -3.57 -62.56 20.70
C LYS A 4 -4.15 -61.22 20.24
N ILE A 5 -3.49 -60.70 19.21
CA ILE A 5 -3.84 -59.57 18.35
C ILE A 5 -4.86 -60.04 17.32
N THR A 6 -5.95 -59.31 17.11
CA THR A 6 -6.66 -59.17 15.81
C THR A 6 -7.47 -57.88 15.86
N SER A 7 -7.00 -56.77 15.28
CA SER A 7 -7.18 -56.42 13.86
C SER A 7 -8.65 -56.27 13.45
N ARG A 8 -9.21 -55.07 13.64
CA ARG A 8 -10.32 -54.57 12.81
C ARG A 8 -9.86 -53.32 12.09
N LEU A 9 -9.39 -53.52 10.86
CA LEU A 9 -9.14 -52.48 9.89
C LEU A 9 -10.50 -51.95 9.41
N CYS A 10 -10.86 -50.74 9.82
CA CYS A 10 -11.93 -49.98 9.18
C CYS A 10 -11.35 -49.36 7.91
N THR A 11 -11.58 -50.02 6.79
CA THR A 11 -11.33 -49.51 5.44
C THR A 11 -12.27 -48.33 5.18
N LEU A 12 -11.74 -47.11 5.20
CA LEU A 12 -12.44 -45.90 4.79
C LEU A 12 -12.07 -45.58 3.33
N PRO A 13 -12.97 -45.79 2.35
CA PRO A 13 -12.85 -45.14 1.06
C PRO A 13 -13.87 -44.00 1.02
N HIS A 14 -13.49 -42.82 1.48
CA HIS A 14 -14.21 -41.63 1.05
C HIS A 14 -13.28 -40.43 0.98
N GLN A 15 -12.61 -40.41 -0.17
CA GLN A 15 -12.56 -39.24 -1.03
C GLN A 15 -12.18 -37.95 -0.32
N VAL A 16 -10.87 -37.72 -0.33
CA VAL A 16 -10.23 -36.43 -0.17
C VAL A 16 -10.93 -35.44 -1.10
N ARG A 17 -11.95 -34.74 -0.59
CA ARG A 17 -12.50 -33.56 -1.24
C ARG A 17 -11.57 -32.42 -0.85
N SER A 18 -10.45 -32.39 -1.57
CA SER A 18 -9.64 -31.19 -1.70
C SER A 18 -10.55 -30.13 -2.32
N CYS A 19 -11.23 -29.38 -1.46
CA CYS A 19 -11.73 -28.08 -1.84
C CYS A 19 -10.48 -27.20 -1.97
N GLN A 20 -9.82 -27.33 -3.12
CA GLN A 20 -9.07 -26.24 -3.70
C GLN A 20 -10.10 -25.13 -3.93
N VAL A 21 -10.36 -24.34 -2.89
CA VAL A 21 -10.95 -23.02 -3.06
C VAL A 21 -9.87 -22.22 -3.76
N THR A 22 -9.83 -22.36 -5.08
CA THR A 22 -9.20 -21.42 -5.98
C THR A 22 -10.06 -20.15 -5.97
N SER A 23 -10.09 -19.45 -4.85
CA SER A 23 -10.20 -18.00 -4.90
C SER A 23 -8.78 -17.49 -4.76
N ARG A 24 -8.04 -17.58 -5.87
CA ARG A 24 -7.02 -16.57 -6.15
C ARG A 24 -7.79 -15.26 -6.13
N CYS A 25 -7.87 -14.60 -4.98
CA CYS A 25 -8.00 -13.16 -4.93
C CYS A 25 -6.70 -12.63 -5.52
N PHE A 26 -6.60 -12.72 -6.85
CA PHE A 26 -5.65 -11.96 -7.61
C PHE A 26 -6.07 -10.53 -7.31
N SER A 27 -5.42 -9.92 -6.33
CA SER A 27 -5.37 -8.47 -6.20
C SER A 27 -4.70 -7.98 -7.48
N SER A 28 -5.44 -7.98 -8.58
CA SER A 28 -5.07 -7.30 -9.81
C SER A 28 -5.25 -5.83 -9.49
N SER A 29 -4.35 -5.30 -8.68
CA SER A 29 -4.15 -3.87 -8.53
C SER A 29 -3.97 -3.37 -9.95
N ARG A 30 -4.99 -2.70 -10.48
CA ARG A 30 -4.98 -2.09 -11.83
C ARG A 30 -3.88 -1.04 -11.98
N PHE A 31 -3.22 -0.74 -10.87
CA PHE A 31 -2.19 0.24 -10.70
C PHE A 31 -1.04 -0.39 -9.92
N GLN A 32 0.17 -0.12 -10.40
CA GLN A 32 1.41 -0.46 -9.74
C GLN A 32 2.07 0.84 -9.26
N VAL A 33 2.37 0.93 -7.97
CA VAL A 33 3.14 2.05 -7.43
C VAL A 33 4.62 1.68 -7.45
N GLN A 34 5.42 2.50 -8.11
CA GLN A 34 6.87 2.44 -8.12
C GLN A 34 7.41 3.60 -7.30
N HIS A 35 8.29 3.30 -6.35
CA HIS A 35 9.03 4.30 -5.59
C HIS A 35 10.39 4.53 -6.24
N ASP A 36 10.72 5.79 -6.51
CA ASP A 36 12.06 6.22 -6.94
C ASP A 36 12.69 7.09 -5.83
N PRO A 37 13.57 6.50 -4.99
CA PRO A 37 14.24 7.21 -3.92
C PRO A 37 15.23 8.27 -4.42
N HIS A 38 15.76 8.15 -5.64
CA HIS A 38 16.74 9.10 -6.16
C HIS A 38 16.05 10.36 -6.70
N ALA A 39 14.89 10.18 -7.33
CA ALA A 39 14.08 11.28 -7.85
C ALA A 39 13.06 11.81 -6.83
N HIS A 40 13.10 11.31 -5.59
CA HIS A 40 12.18 11.61 -4.49
C HIS A 40 10.70 11.63 -4.92
N ARG A 41 10.28 10.58 -5.64
CA ARG A 41 8.91 10.48 -6.14
C ARG A 41 8.34 9.08 -6.06
N PHE A 42 7.02 9.03 -5.99
CA PHE A 42 6.24 7.81 -6.21
C PHE A 42 5.47 7.98 -7.51
N THR A 43 5.54 6.97 -8.37
CA THR A 43 4.89 6.95 -9.67
C THR A 43 3.90 5.81 -9.68
N LEU A 44 2.67 6.06 -10.10
CA LEU A 44 1.63 5.07 -10.21
C LEU A 44 1.36 4.80 -11.70
N ILE A 45 1.66 3.57 -12.11
CA ILE A 45 1.61 3.10 -13.49
C ILE A 45 0.39 2.18 -13.64
N PRO A 46 -0.54 2.44 -14.57
CA PRO A 46 -1.65 1.54 -14.85
C PRO A 46 -1.18 0.26 -15.54
N SER A 47 -1.87 -0.85 -15.29
CA SER A 47 -1.58 -2.12 -15.98
C SER A 47 -2.02 -2.13 -17.45
N SER A 48 -2.83 -1.16 -17.87
CA SER A 48 -3.38 -1.07 -19.23
C SER A 48 -2.43 -0.40 -20.23
N GLY A 49 -1.45 0.37 -19.79
CA GLY A 49 -0.53 1.10 -20.66
C GLY A 49 0.50 1.94 -19.90
N THR A 50 1.59 2.31 -20.59
CA THR A 50 2.65 3.22 -20.08
C THR A 50 2.57 4.56 -20.81
N ASP A 51 1.35 5.04 -21.04
CA ASP A 51 1.15 6.36 -21.62
C ASP A 51 1.47 7.42 -20.55
N PRO A 52 2.25 8.46 -20.89
CA PRO A 52 2.63 9.49 -19.92
C PRO A 52 1.41 10.24 -19.35
N ASP A 53 0.29 10.24 -20.07
CA ASP A 53 -0.97 10.86 -19.65
C ASP A 53 -1.78 10.01 -18.66
N GLU A 54 -1.37 8.77 -18.40
CA GLU A 54 -2.04 7.90 -17.42
C GLU A 54 -1.21 7.69 -16.15
N VAL A 55 -0.05 8.35 -16.07
CA VAL A 55 0.88 8.21 -14.95
C VAL A 55 0.61 9.26 -13.89
N ALA A 56 0.23 8.82 -12.69
CA ALA A 56 0.13 9.69 -11.53
C ALA A 56 1.47 9.74 -10.77
N VAL A 57 1.79 10.90 -10.18
CA VAL A 57 3.06 11.09 -9.48
C VAL A 57 2.86 11.86 -8.18
N LEU A 58 3.59 11.45 -7.13
CA LEU A 58 3.69 12.17 -5.86
C LEU A 58 5.16 12.53 -5.64
N HIS A 59 5.43 13.80 -5.34
CA HIS A 59 6.78 14.29 -5.04
C HIS A 59 6.95 14.56 -3.55
N TYR A 60 8.12 14.22 -3.04
CA TYR A 60 8.57 14.56 -1.70
C TYR A 60 9.99 15.11 -1.72
N LYS A 61 10.45 15.64 -0.60
CA LYS A 61 11.85 16.05 -0.39
C LYS A 61 12.27 15.75 1.03
N PHE A 62 13.57 15.58 1.26
CA PHE A 62 14.11 15.55 2.62
C PHE A 62 14.26 16.99 3.14
N THR A 63 13.76 17.24 4.35
CA THR A 63 13.90 18.52 5.08
C THR A 63 14.88 18.42 6.26
N GLY A 64 15.29 17.19 6.61
CA GLY A 64 16.29 16.90 7.63
C GLY A 64 16.77 15.45 7.50
N GLU A 65 17.55 14.97 8.48
CA GLU A 65 18.16 13.61 8.43
C GLU A 65 17.12 12.47 8.45
N LYS A 66 16.02 12.66 9.18
CA LYS A 66 14.90 11.70 9.25
C LYS A 66 13.55 12.37 9.02
N GLU A 67 13.57 13.47 8.28
CA GLU A 67 12.39 14.29 8.04
C GLU A 67 12.21 14.52 6.54
N VAL A 68 10.99 14.28 6.07
CA VAL A 68 10.59 14.55 4.70
C VAL A 68 9.40 15.49 4.65
N ASP A 69 9.18 16.12 3.50
CA ASP A 69 8.00 16.92 3.21
C ASP A 69 7.29 16.33 1.98
N LEU A 70 6.04 15.90 2.17
CA LEU A 70 5.19 15.42 1.08
C LEU A 70 4.53 16.63 0.41
N MET A 71 5.07 17.03 -0.74
CA MET A 71 4.82 18.35 -1.32
C MET A 71 3.60 18.40 -2.23
N SER A 72 3.53 17.51 -3.21
CA SER A 72 2.52 17.59 -4.27
C SER A 72 2.18 16.21 -4.79
N THR A 73 0.91 16.03 -5.16
CA THR A 73 0.42 14.86 -5.88
C THR A 73 -0.24 15.35 -7.16
N TYR A 74 0.21 14.84 -8.30
CA TYR A 74 -0.38 15.08 -9.62
C TYR A 74 -1.03 13.80 -10.13
N VAL A 75 -2.30 13.91 -10.49
CA VAL A 75 -3.05 12.83 -11.12
C VAL A 75 -3.66 13.36 -12.42
N PRO A 76 -3.28 12.79 -13.56
CA PRO A 76 -3.83 13.21 -14.85
C PRO A 76 -5.31 12.82 -14.94
N GLU A 77 -6.06 13.57 -15.76
CA GLU A 77 -7.53 13.52 -15.78
C GLU A 77 -8.06 12.14 -16.17
N SER A 78 -7.35 11.47 -17.08
CA SER A 78 -7.63 10.13 -17.61
C SER A 78 -7.81 9.07 -16.52
N ILE A 79 -7.11 9.21 -15.38
CA ILE A 79 -7.17 8.26 -14.25
C ILE A 79 -7.74 8.87 -12.95
N ARG A 80 -8.31 10.09 -13.01
CA ARG A 80 -9.00 10.68 -11.86
C ARG A 80 -10.26 9.87 -11.53
N GLY A 81 -10.65 9.92 -10.25
CA GLY A 81 -11.81 9.16 -9.75
C GLY A 81 -11.56 7.66 -9.54
N GLN A 82 -10.39 7.14 -9.93
CA GLN A 82 -10.03 5.71 -9.80
C GLN A 82 -9.22 5.41 -8.52
N GLY A 83 -9.09 6.39 -7.62
CA GLY A 83 -8.33 6.22 -6.35
C GLY A 83 -6.81 6.31 -6.48
N ALA A 84 -6.27 6.76 -7.63
CA ALA A 84 -4.83 6.85 -7.85
C ALA A 84 -4.09 7.70 -6.81
N ALA A 85 -4.64 8.88 -6.46
CA ALA A 85 -4.02 9.75 -5.46
C ALA A 85 -4.03 9.13 -4.05
N ALA A 86 -5.07 8.37 -3.70
CA ALA A 86 -5.14 7.65 -2.42
C ALA A 86 -4.08 6.55 -2.35
N LEU A 87 -3.88 5.79 -3.43
CA LEU A 87 -2.83 4.77 -3.51
C LEU A 87 -1.42 5.36 -3.38
N LEU A 88 -1.15 6.49 -4.06
CA LEU A 88 0.11 7.21 -3.90
C LEU A 88 0.31 7.71 -2.48
N SER A 89 -0.74 8.29 -1.88
CA SER A 89 -0.70 8.79 -0.51
C SER A 89 -0.43 7.66 0.48
N GLN A 90 -1.09 6.51 0.31
CA GLN A 90 -0.86 5.33 1.13
C GLN A 90 0.58 4.84 1.00
N ALA A 91 1.09 4.68 -0.22
CA ALA A 91 2.45 4.21 -0.46
C ALA A 91 3.51 5.14 0.14
N ALA A 92 3.29 6.46 0.05
CA ALA A 92 4.15 7.45 0.67
C ALA A 92 4.12 7.34 2.20
N MET A 93 2.95 7.21 2.83
CA MET A 93 2.85 7.06 4.28
C MET A 93 3.45 5.73 4.77
N ASP A 94 3.23 4.63 4.04
CA ASP A 94 3.83 3.33 4.37
C ASP A 94 5.36 3.37 4.26
N PHE A 95 5.91 4.16 3.33
CA PHE A 95 7.34 4.42 3.26
C PHE A 95 7.86 5.13 4.51
N LEU A 96 7.15 6.13 5.04
CA LEU A 96 7.55 6.79 6.29
C LEU A 96 7.60 5.83 7.47
N VAL A 97 6.58 4.96 7.59
CA VAL A 97 6.51 3.99 8.68
C VAL A 97 7.65 2.97 8.58
N ARG A 98 7.94 2.49 7.36
CA ARG A 98 8.97 1.49 7.10
C ARG A 98 10.38 2.00 7.36
N GLU A 99 10.68 3.21 6.90
CA GLU A 99 12.01 3.83 7.05
C GLU A 99 12.17 4.61 8.37
N ASP A 100 11.17 4.56 9.25
CA ASP A 100 11.15 5.30 10.52
C ASP A 100 11.33 6.82 10.34
N LEU A 101 10.74 7.38 9.28
CA LEU A 101 10.81 8.79 8.94
C LEU A 101 9.62 9.56 9.49
N LYS A 102 9.85 10.83 9.82
CA LYS A 102 8.79 11.79 10.09
C LYS A 102 8.50 12.61 8.84
N ALA A 103 7.24 13.00 8.63
CA ALA A 103 6.85 13.81 7.50
C ALA A 103 6.11 15.07 7.89
N ARG A 104 6.48 16.17 7.25
CA ARG A 104 5.61 17.33 7.05
C ARG A 104 4.73 17.07 5.84
N ILE A 105 3.47 17.49 5.92
CA ILE A 105 2.51 17.30 4.84
C ILE A 105 2.18 18.68 4.28
N SER A 106 2.88 19.12 3.24
CA SER A 106 2.56 20.39 2.55
C SER A 106 1.41 20.22 1.56
N CYS A 107 1.23 19.03 0.99
CA CYS A 107 0.15 18.75 0.03
C CYS A 107 -1.23 18.75 0.70
N TRP A 108 -2.14 19.63 0.26
CA TRP A 108 -3.52 19.70 0.75
C TRP A 108 -4.27 18.37 0.59
N TYR A 109 -4.03 17.64 -0.51
CA TYR A 109 -4.71 16.39 -0.78
C TYR A 109 -4.32 15.31 0.23
N ILE A 110 -3.03 15.21 0.55
CA ILE A 110 -2.54 14.21 1.52
C ILE A 110 -3.08 14.55 2.92
N LYS A 111 -3.15 15.84 3.30
CA LYS A 111 -3.82 16.25 4.55
C LYS A 111 -5.27 15.74 4.58
N LYS A 112 -6.01 15.97 3.50
CA LYS A 112 -7.40 15.49 3.37
C LYS A 112 -7.49 13.96 3.44
N TYR A 113 -6.61 13.24 2.74
CA TYR A 113 -6.54 11.77 2.77
C TYR A 113 -6.35 11.23 4.19
N LEU A 114 -5.47 11.86 4.99
CA LEU A 114 -5.23 11.46 6.39
C LEU A 114 -6.43 11.74 7.30
N GLN A 115 -7.20 12.80 7.01
CA GLN A 115 -8.45 13.10 7.73
C GLN A 115 -9.55 12.08 7.40
N GLU A 116 -9.65 11.66 6.13
CA GLU A 116 -10.61 10.67 5.66
C GLU A 116 -10.23 9.24 6.06
N HIS A 117 -8.93 8.97 6.24
CA HIS A 117 -8.39 7.67 6.62
C HIS A 117 -7.47 7.78 7.86
N PRO A 118 -8.03 8.09 9.04
CA PRO A 118 -7.25 8.21 10.26
C PRO A 118 -6.70 6.84 10.67
N ARG A 119 -5.38 6.66 10.57
CA ARG A 119 -4.66 5.51 11.11
C ARG A 119 -3.67 5.98 12.17
N GLU A 120 -3.65 5.33 13.31
CA GLU A 120 -2.74 5.70 14.41
C GLU A 120 -1.27 5.71 13.97
N LEU A 121 -0.87 4.68 13.21
CA LEU A 121 0.48 4.54 12.66
C LEU A 121 0.95 5.74 11.83
N TYR A 122 0.03 6.46 11.18
CA TYR A 122 0.35 7.62 10.35
C TYR A 122 0.44 8.90 11.18
N LYS A 123 -0.37 9.01 12.24
CA LYS A 123 -0.37 10.19 13.12
C LYS A 123 0.98 10.39 13.80
N ASP A 124 1.60 9.31 14.28
CA ASP A 124 2.91 9.36 14.93
C ASP A 124 4.04 9.81 13.99
N ARG A 125 3.85 9.67 12.67
CA ARG A 125 4.83 10.07 11.65
C ARG A 125 4.62 11.49 11.17
N VAL A 126 3.42 12.05 11.30
CA VAL A 126 3.12 13.39 10.80
C VAL A 126 3.55 14.44 11.82
N ILE A 127 4.52 15.25 11.42
CA ILE A 127 4.88 16.46 12.15
C ILE A 127 3.76 17.46 11.87
N ALA A 128 2.98 17.79 12.91
CA ALA A 128 2.03 18.89 12.83
C ALA A 128 2.79 20.14 12.36
N ASP A 129 2.28 20.77 11.32
CA ASP A 129 2.94 21.91 10.69
C ASP A 129 3.15 23.00 11.75
N THR A 130 4.38 23.15 12.22
CA THR A 130 4.83 24.27 13.06
C THR A 130 5.00 25.50 12.19
N PHE A 131 3.89 25.93 11.57
CA PHE A 131 3.73 27.15 10.79
C PHE A 131 2.34 27.67 11.20
N GLN A 132 2.17 28.67 12.07
CA GLN A 132 2.85 29.97 12.18
C GLN A 132 2.72 30.54 13.61
N SER A 133 3.77 31.23 14.07
CA SER A 133 3.62 32.46 14.87
C SER A 133 3.45 33.65 13.93
#